data_AF-A0A166PSU5-F1
#
_entry.id   AF-A0A166PSU5-F1
#
_cell.length_a   1.000
_cell.length_b   1.000
_cell.length_c   1.000
_cell.angle_alpha   90.00
_cell.angle_beta   90.00
_cell.angle_gamma   90.00
#
_symmetry.space_group_name_H-M   'P 1'
#
loop_
_entity.id
_entity.type
_entity.pdbx_description
1 polymer ?
#
loop_
_entity_poly.entity_id
_entity_poly.type
_entity_poly.pdbx_seq_one_letter_code
_entity_poly.pdbx_strand_id
1 'polypeptide(L)' 'EEVLIDFREIIGQHSGENLAESVWQTLELYGLIGKIIPVVADNASNNDVM' A
#
# COMPACT_ATOMS: atom_id res chain seq x y z
N GLU A 1 -1.29 6.65 -20.11
CA GLU A 1 -1.25 5.17 -20.04
C GLU A 1 -1.11 4.81 -18.58
N GLU A 2 -1.86 3.81 -18.12
CA GLU A 2 -1.84 3.35 -16.73
C GLU A 2 -0.96 2.11 -16.65
N VAL A 3 -0.15 2.02 -15.60
CA VAL A 3 0.74 0.87 -15.36
C VAL A 3 0.31 0.20 -14.06
N LEU A 4 -0.03 -1.07 -14.14
CA LEU A 4 -0.34 -1.88 -12.98
C LEU A 4 0.97 -2.35 -12.33
N ILE A 5 1.11 -2.09 -11.04
CA ILE A 5 2.19 -2.63 -10.22
C ILE A 5 1.60 -3.66 -9.26
N ASP A 6 2.38 -4.67 -8.94
CA ASP A 6 2.05 -5.61 -7.89
C ASP A 6 2.71 -5.17 -6.58
N PHE A 7 2.13 -5.60 -5.46
CA PHE A 7 2.64 -5.31 -4.13
C PHE A 7 3.36 -6.52 -3.54
N ARG A 8 4.20 -6.25 -2.54
CA ARG A 8 4.73 -7.32 -1.69
C ARG A 8 3.57 -8.06 -1.01
N GLU A 9 3.71 -9.37 -0.94
CA GLU A 9 2.77 -10.21 -0.18
C GLU A 9 2.81 -9.81 1.30
N ILE A 10 1.62 -9.60 1.87
CA ILE A 10 1.49 -9.30 3.29
C ILE A 10 1.67 -10.60 4.06
N ILE A 11 2.71 -10.66 4.89
CA ILE A 11 2.96 -11.79 5.77
C ILE A 11 2.48 -11.44 7.19
N GLY A 12 1.66 -12.31 7.78
CA GLY A 12 1.13 -12.12 9.15
C GLY A 12 -0.23 -11.42 9.18
N GLN A 13 -0.45 -10.56 10.18
CA GLN A 13 -1.75 -9.93 10.39
C GLN A 13 -2.03 -8.86 9.31
N HIS A 14 -3.23 -8.85 8.76
CA HIS A 14 -3.68 -7.84 7.78
C HIS A 14 -4.11 -6.52 8.46
N SER A 15 -3.30 -6.01 9.39
CA SER A 15 -3.53 -4.70 10.02
C SER A 15 -3.21 -3.56 9.05
N GLY A 16 -3.74 -2.36 9.32
CA GLY A 16 -3.46 -1.17 8.51
C GLY A 16 -1.97 -0.84 8.46
N GLU A 17 -1.26 -1.03 9.57
CA GLU A 17 0.19 -0.79 9.64
C GLU A 17 0.97 -1.75 8.75
N ASN A 18 0.62 -3.04 8.75
CA ASN A 18 1.31 -4.04 7.93
C ASN A 18 1.02 -3.83 6.43
N LEU A 19 -0.20 -3.43 6.10
CA LEU A 19 -0.60 -3.07 4.75
C LEU A 19 0.14 -1.81 4.27
N ALA A 20 0.24 -0.78 5.12
CA ALA A 20 1.00 0.44 4.84
C ALA A 20 2.50 0.15 4.66
N GLU A 21 3.09 -0.72 5.48
CA GLU A 21 4.49 -1.14 5.34
C GLU A 21 4.72 -1.84 4.00
N SER A 22 3.84 -2.77 3.62
CA SER A 22 3.93 -3.50 2.34
C SER A 22 3.84 -2.56 1.14
N VAL A 23 2.95 -1.56 1.21
CA VAL A 23 2.87 -0.47 0.21
C VAL A 23 4.18 0.31 0.16
N TRP A 24 4.68 0.78 1.31
CA TRP A 24 5.89 1.61 1.37
C TRP A 24 7.12 0.88 0.81
N GLN A 25 7.34 -0.37 1.20
CA GLN A 25 8.44 -1.19 0.69
C GLN A 25 8.33 -1.46 -0.82
N THR A 26 7.12 -1.59 -1.35
CA THR A 26 6.89 -1.72 -2.80
C THR A 26 7.24 -0.43 -3.55
N LEU A 27 6.86 0.73 -3.00
CA LEU A 27 7.22 2.03 -3.57
C LEU A 27 8.74 2.27 -3.55
N GLU A 28 9.42 1.85 -2.48
CA GLU A 28 10.89 1.88 -2.39
C GLU A 28 11.52 0.99 -3.46
N LEU A 29 11.06 -0.27 -3.59
CA LEU A 29 11.55 -1.25 -4.56
C LEU A 29 11.50 -0.72 -6.01
N TYR A 30 10.43 -0.01 -6.37
CA TYR A 30 10.24 0.53 -7.71
C TYR A 30 10.74 1.99 -7.89
N GLY A 31 11.31 2.61 -6.84
CA GLY A 31 11.78 4.00 -6.92
C GLY A 31 10.65 5.01 -7.17
N LEU A 32 9.49 4.77 -6.55
CA LEU A 32 8.25 5.55 -6.67
C LEU A 32 8.01 6.51 -5.50
N ILE A 33 8.87 6.49 -4.48
CA ILE A 33 8.80 7.43 -3.36
C ILE A 33 8.84 8.88 -3.90
N GLY A 34 7.89 9.70 -3.45
CA GLY A 34 7.72 11.09 -3.90
C GLY A 34 7.08 11.26 -5.27
N LYS A 35 6.66 10.17 -5.93
CA LYS A 35 5.98 10.19 -7.24
C LYS A 35 4.49 9.83 -7.17
N ILE A 36 3.99 9.48 -5.98
CA ILE A 36 2.58 9.17 -5.70
C ILE A 36 1.91 10.41 -5.10
N ILE A 37 0.69 10.75 -5.55
CA ILE A 37 -0.08 11.91 -5.06
C ILE A 37 -1.15 11.46 -4.04
N PRO A 38 -2.14 10.62 -4.40
CA PRO A 38 -2.96 9.93 -3.39
C PRO A 38 -2.89 8.40 -3.52
N VAL A 39 -3.07 7.72 -2.38
CA VAL A 39 -3.47 6.30 -2.33
C VAL A 39 -4.96 6.26 -1.99
N VAL A 40 -5.72 5.49 -2.75
CA VAL A 40 -7.17 5.30 -2.52
C VAL A 40 -7.39 3.83 -2.18
N ALA A 41 -8.09 3.58 -1.08
CA ALA A 41 -8.46 2.25 -0.61
C ALA A 41 -9.97 2.20 -0.33
N ASP A 42 -10.50 0.99 -0.17
CA ASP A 42 -11.87 0.76 0.24
C ASP A 42 -12.09 1.02 1.75
N ASN A 43 -13.36 0.99 2.18
CA ASN A 43 -13.76 1.22 3.57
C ASN A 43 -13.62 -0.05 4.42
N ALA A 44 -12.41 -0.58 4.50
CA ALA A 44 -12.10 -1.77 5.29
C ALA A 44 -11.74 -1.42 6.74
N SER A 45 -12.21 -2.20 7.71
CA SER A 45 -12.02 -1.91 9.15
C SER A 45 -10.56 -1.81 9.60
N ASN A 46 -9.62 -2.41 8.85
CA ASN A 46 -8.19 -2.33 9.11
C ASN A 46 -7.56 -1.01 8.62
N ASN A 47 -8.25 -0.22 7.80
CA ASN A 47 -7.82 1.12 7.38
C ASN A 47 -8.18 2.20 8.43
N ASP A 48 -8.56 1.80 9.64
CA ASP A 48 -8.97 2.69 10.75
C ASP A 48 -10.05 3.70 10.35
N VAL A 49 -11.00 3.21 9.54
CA VAL A 49 -12.17 3.93 9.08
C VAL A 49 -13.39 3.47 9.87
N MET A 50 -14.12 4.44 10.44
CA MET A 50 -15.24 4.25 11.37
C MET A 50 -16.50 3.69 10.70
#